data_AF-A0A7V4LZG2-F1
#
_entry.id   AF-A0A7V4LZG2-F1
#
_cell.length_a   1.000
_cell.length_b   1.000
_cell.length_c   1.000
_cell.angle_alpha   90.00
_cell.angle_beta   90.00
_cell.angle_gamma   90.00
#
_symmetry.space_group_name_H-M   'P 1'
#
loop_
_entity.id
_entity.type
_entity.pdbx_description
1 polymer ?
#
loop_
_entity_poly.entity_id
_entity_poly.type
_entity_poly.pdbx_seq_one_letter_code
_entity_poly.pdbx_strand_id
1 'polypeptide(L)'
;MEGVKTRLPATIAKVLLAAAIVLPHGAQAGGEENGRAVHSVGWFRRHFGRLTWEEIVNCSESPRDVAAFVGRQVRYEQDEGDEWSNGRTVMERGYGDCEDYAAAVVELCREKGFDARFLVFFDAEHQAGHAVAAGEWRGRMWVSSNGAFAQVRSFEEIRRVVARELGVRPSAVVQIPESAVRAMRVAEKTR
;
A
#
# COMPACT_ATOMS: atom_id res chain seq x y z
N MET A 1 -33.29 44.73 9.82
CA MET A 1 -32.22 44.59 10.84
C MET A 1 -32.05 43.12 11.15
N GLU A 2 -30.85 42.74 11.59
CA GLU A 2 -30.40 41.40 12.01
C GLU A 2 -29.72 40.56 10.91
N GLY A 3 -28.41 40.84 10.76
CA GLY A 3 -27.44 39.95 10.14
C GLY A 3 -26.80 39.06 11.21
N VAL A 4 -26.87 37.74 10.99
CA VAL A 4 -26.27 36.71 11.83
C VAL A 4 -24.75 36.69 11.62
N LYS A 5 -24.00 37.02 12.69
CA LYS A 5 -22.54 36.91 12.74
C LYS A 5 -22.15 35.50 13.20
N THR A 6 -21.65 34.68 12.30
CA THR A 6 -21.00 33.41 12.65
C THR A 6 -19.57 33.69 13.12
N ARG A 7 -19.30 33.36 14.40
CA ARG A 7 -17.94 33.35 14.98
C ARG A 7 -17.28 32.02 14.67
N LEU A 8 -16.11 32.05 14.06
CA LEU A 8 -15.14 30.94 14.06
C LEU A 8 -14.27 31.06 15.31
N PRO A 9 -14.08 30.00 16.11
CA PRO A 9 -13.06 30.00 17.15
C PRO A 9 -11.66 29.80 16.54
N ALA A 10 -10.77 30.72 16.88
CA ALA A 10 -9.34 30.69 16.62
C ALA A 10 -8.66 29.55 17.40
N THR A 11 -7.62 28.93 16.83
CA THR A 11 -6.29 28.86 17.47
C THR A 11 -5.24 28.53 16.40
N ILE A 12 -4.38 29.50 16.15
CA ILE A 12 -3.18 29.49 15.33
C ILE A 12 -2.00 29.24 16.27
N ALA A 13 -1.17 28.21 16.03
CA ALA A 13 0.19 28.04 16.57
C ALA A 13 0.82 26.80 15.91
N LYS A 14 2.08 26.70 15.49
CA LYS A 14 3.26 27.56 15.43
C LYS A 14 4.19 26.84 14.43
N VAL A 15 4.72 27.57 13.45
CA VAL A 15 5.83 27.11 12.60
C VAL A 15 7.13 27.47 13.32
N LEU A 16 8.06 26.52 13.48
CA LEU A 16 9.44 26.83 13.80
C LEU A 16 10.40 25.99 12.94
N LEU A 17 11.20 26.75 12.21
CA LEU A 17 12.39 26.40 11.45
C LEU A 17 13.57 26.23 12.43
N ALA A 18 14.41 25.22 12.27
CA ALA A 18 15.80 25.26 12.71
C ALA A 18 16.66 24.32 11.85
N ALA A 19 17.56 24.93 11.08
CA ALA A 19 18.61 24.28 10.32
C ALA A 19 19.90 24.20 11.16
N ALA A 20 20.63 23.09 10.98
CA ALA A 20 22.08 22.88 11.07
C ALA A 20 22.83 23.22 12.39
N ILE A 21 23.72 22.32 12.84
CA ILE A 21 25.20 22.30 12.62
C ILE A 21 25.80 21.33 13.68
N VAL A 22 26.84 20.61 13.26
CA VAL A 22 27.98 20.03 14.03
C VAL A 22 27.98 18.50 14.18
N LEU A 23 28.77 17.88 13.29
CA LEU A 23 29.35 16.55 13.41
C LEU A 23 30.45 16.52 14.50
N PRO A 24 30.72 15.36 15.11
CA PRO A 24 32.07 14.98 15.47
C PRO A 24 32.60 13.89 14.53
N HIS A 25 33.82 14.13 14.05
CA HIS A 25 34.74 13.12 13.54
C HIS A 25 35.09 12.11 14.65
N GLY A 26 35.14 10.82 14.31
CA GLY A 26 35.64 9.82 15.25
C GLY A 26 35.65 8.39 14.73
N ALA A 27 36.77 8.05 14.08
CA ALA A 27 37.46 6.76 14.09
C ALA A 27 36.84 5.51 13.40
N GLN A 28 37.74 4.92 12.59
CA GLN A 28 37.70 3.64 11.90
C GLN A 28 37.44 2.46 12.84
N ALA A 29 36.70 1.45 12.35
CA ALA A 29 37.06 0.04 12.53
C ALA A 29 36.20 -0.84 11.60
N GLY A 30 36.86 -1.77 10.91
CA GLY A 30 36.29 -3.07 10.58
C GLY A 30 35.27 -3.10 9.44
N GLY A 31 35.75 -3.49 8.25
CA GLY A 31 34.89 -4.18 7.31
C GLY A 31 34.39 -5.48 7.94
N GLU A 32 33.10 -5.52 8.23
CA GLU A 32 32.35 -6.76 8.26
C GLU A 32 31.38 -6.69 7.08
N GLU A 33 31.80 -7.32 5.98
CA GLU A 33 30.86 -7.84 4.99
C GLU A 33 29.97 -8.85 5.73
N ASN A 34 28.91 -8.35 6.37
CA ASN A 34 27.76 -9.15 6.75
C ASN A 34 27.06 -9.55 5.45
N GLY A 35 27.64 -10.54 4.76
CA GLY A 35 26.92 -11.38 3.85
C GLY A 35 25.78 -11.99 4.64
N ARG A 36 24.61 -11.33 4.62
CA ARG A 36 23.35 -11.90 5.11
C ARG A 36 23.23 -13.24 4.41
N ALA A 37 23.55 -14.31 5.13
CA ALA A 37 23.19 -15.65 4.72
C ALA A 37 21.67 -15.58 4.49
N VAL A 38 21.28 -15.61 3.21
CA VAL A 38 19.88 -15.65 2.81
C VAL A 38 19.40 -17.01 3.29
N HIS A 39 18.89 -17.05 4.52
CA HIS A 39 18.26 -18.25 5.06
C HIS A 39 17.11 -18.58 4.10
N SER A 40 17.30 -19.62 3.29
CA SER A 40 16.24 -20.11 2.42
C SER A 40 15.09 -20.56 3.31
N VAL A 41 13.96 -19.85 3.24
CA VAL A 41 12.76 -20.23 3.96
C VAL A 41 12.39 -21.64 3.55
N GLY A 42 12.33 -22.57 4.51
CA GLY A 42 11.98 -23.96 4.25
C GLY A 42 10.58 -24.07 3.61
N TRP A 43 10.40 -25.05 2.73
CA TRP A 43 9.16 -25.27 1.96
C TRP A 43 7.89 -25.24 2.84
N PHE A 44 7.92 -25.93 3.99
CA PHE A 44 6.77 -25.98 4.90
C PHE A 44 6.40 -24.60 5.43
N ARG A 45 7.40 -23.80 5.83
CA ARG A 45 7.20 -22.44 6.34
C ARG A 45 6.73 -21.51 5.22
N ARG A 46 7.22 -21.66 4.00
CA ARG A 46 6.78 -20.88 2.83
C ARG A 46 5.28 -21.05 2.52
N HIS A 47 4.76 -22.28 2.68
CA HIS A 47 3.38 -22.59 2.31
C HIS A 47 2.38 -22.51 3.46
N PHE A 48 2.80 -22.83 4.69
CA PHE A 48 1.91 -22.94 5.84
C PHE A 48 2.26 -22.02 7.01
N GLY A 49 3.44 -21.39 6.99
CA GLY A 49 3.88 -20.50 8.04
C GLY A 49 3.52 -19.03 7.79
N ARG A 50 3.50 -18.25 8.86
CA ARG A 50 3.58 -16.79 8.78
C ARG A 50 5.03 -16.41 8.49
N LEU A 51 5.22 -15.60 7.45
CA LEU A 51 6.54 -15.13 7.02
C LEU A 51 6.74 -13.69 7.45
N THR A 52 7.95 -13.32 7.86
CA THR A 52 8.28 -11.91 8.07
C THR A 52 8.28 -11.17 6.73
N TRP A 53 8.27 -9.84 6.82
CA TRP A 53 8.43 -8.96 5.67
C TRP A 53 9.65 -9.34 4.81
N GLU A 54 10.82 -9.47 5.44
CA GLU A 54 12.09 -9.78 4.79
C GLU A 54 12.06 -11.18 4.16
N GLU A 55 11.42 -12.15 4.84
CA GLU A 55 11.25 -13.49 4.29
C GLU A 55 10.42 -13.47 3.00
N ILE A 56 9.32 -12.70 2.97
CA ILE A 56 8.50 -12.53 1.76
C ILE A 56 9.30 -11.87 0.65
N VAL A 57 9.98 -10.74 0.94
CA VAL A 57 10.83 -10.07 -0.05
C VAL A 57 11.85 -11.05 -0.61
N ASN A 58 12.56 -11.79 0.24
CA ASN A 58 13.61 -12.70 -0.20
C ASN A 58 13.08 -13.87 -1.05
N CYS A 59 11.95 -14.48 -0.67
CA CYS A 59 11.43 -15.67 -1.34
C CYS A 59 10.41 -15.42 -2.47
N SER A 60 9.99 -14.18 -2.70
CA SER A 60 9.08 -13.84 -3.81
C SER A 60 9.83 -13.80 -5.14
N GLU A 61 9.29 -14.44 -6.17
CA GLU A 61 9.86 -14.46 -7.53
C GLU A 61 8.99 -13.65 -8.52
N SER A 62 7.78 -13.29 -8.09
CA SER A 62 6.81 -12.53 -8.87
C SER A 62 5.88 -11.70 -7.98
N PRO A 63 5.20 -10.68 -8.53
CA PRO A 63 4.12 -9.96 -7.83
C PRO A 63 2.96 -10.88 -7.42
N ARG A 64 2.76 -12.00 -8.13
CA ARG A 64 1.78 -13.02 -7.75
C ARG A 64 2.14 -13.67 -6.41
N ASP A 65 3.41 -13.99 -6.19
CA ASP A 65 3.86 -14.55 -4.93
C ASP A 65 3.61 -13.58 -3.79
N VAL A 66 3.98 -12.31 -3.99
CA VAL A 66 3.73 -11.22 -3.03
C VAL A 66 2.24 -11.12 -2.68
N ALA A 67 1.37 -10.99 -3.69
CA ALA A 67 -0.08 -10.93 -3.50
C ALA A 67 -0.61 -12.15 -2.71
N ALA A 68 -0.15 -13.34 -3.06
CA ALA A 68 -0.55 -14.57 -2.39
C ALA A 68 -0.03 -14.66 -0.95
N PHE A 69 1.18 -14.16 -0.66
CA PHE A 69 1.70 -14.10 0.71
C PHE A 69 0.90 -13.13 1.58
N VAL A 70 0.62 -11.92 1.06
CA VAL A 70 -0.22 -10.93 1.76
C VAL A 70 -1.61 -11.52 2.01
N GLY A 71 -2.25 -12.09 0.99
CA GLY A 71 -3.58 -12.69 1.13
C GLY A 71 -3.69 -13.88 2.08
N ARG A 72 -2.57 -14.54 2.43
CA ARG A 72 -2.54 -15.59 3.46
C ARG A 72 -2.28 -15.06 4.87
N GLN A 73 -1.70 -13.86 5.00
CA GLN A 73 -1.25 -13.32 6.28
C GLN A 73 -2.13 -12.19 6.81
N VAL A 74 -2.88 -11.55 5.92
CA VAL A 74 -3.81 -10.47 6.26
C VAL A 74 -5.22 -11.03 6.17
N ARG A 75 -6.03 -10.81 7.20
CA ARG A 75 -7.47 -11.06 7.19
C ARG A 75 -8.20 -9.80 6.75
N TYR A 76 -9.15 -9.92 5.83
CA TYR A 76 -9.99 -8.78 5.46
C TYR A 76 -10.88 -8.36 6.64
N GLU A 77 -10.77 -7.11 7.06
CA GLU A 77 -11.61 -6.46 8.07
C GLU A 77 -11.92 -5.06 7.57
N GLN A 78 -13.20 -4.75 7.41
CA GLN A 78 -13.62 -3.41 7.02
C GLN A 78 -13.43 -2.47 8.21
N ASP A 79 -12.63 -1.42 8.04
CA ASP A 79 -12.48 -0.38 9.05
C ASP A 79 -13.70 0.56 9.01
N GLU A 80 -14.09 1.09 10.17
CA GLU A 80 -15.13 2.12 10.30
C GLU A 80 -14.58 3.53 9.95
N GLY A 81 -13.26 3.67 9.81
CA GLY A 81 -12.60 4.87 9.31
C GLY A 81 -11.59 4.58 8.19
N ASP A 82 -11.34 5.56 7.33
CA ASP A 82 -10.30 5.49 6.29
C ASP A 82 -8.90 5.73 6.91
N GLU A 83 -8.43 4.87 7.83
CA GLU A 83 -7.08 4.99 8.39
C GLU A 83 -6.05 4.19 7.58
N TRP A 84 -5.24 4.90 6.79
CA TRP A 84 -4.29 4.24 5.90
C TRP A 84 -3.03 3.80 6.64
N SER A 85 -2.88 2.48 6.82
CA SER A 85 -1.66 1.92 7.37
C SER A 85 -0.57 1.72 6.31
N ASN A 86 0.69 1.69 6.75
CA ASN A 86 1.78 1.25 5.88
C ASN A 86 1.79 -0.29 5.79
N GLY A 87 2.36 -0.82 4.72
CA GLY A 87 2.33 -2.25 4.43
C GLY A 87 2.97 -3.11 5.52
N ARG A 88 4.06 -2.65 6.13
CA ARG A 88 4.74 -3.41 7.20
C ARG A 88 3.86 -3.53 8.44
N THR A 89 3.21 -2.45 8.86
CA THR A 89 2.25 -2.44 9.97
C THR A 89 1.07 -3.39 9.69
N VAL A 90 0.53 -3.39 8.47
CA VAL A 90 -0.54 -4.31 8.04
C VAL A 90 -0.09 -5.77 8.17
N MET A 91 1.11 -6.08 7.69
CA MET A 91 1.68 -7.43 7.76
C MET A 91 1.96 -7.89 9.20
N GLU A 92 2.34 -6.98 10.08
CA GLU A 92 2.56 -7.26 11.51
C GLU A 92 1.24 -7.49 12.26
N ARG A 93 0.22 -6.66 12.03
CA ARG A 93 -1.10 -6.81 12.69
C ARG A 93 -1.90 -7.99 12.13
N GLY A 94 -1.76 -8.29 10.84
CA GLY A 94 -2.39 -9.43 10.17
C GLY A 94 -3.87 -9.23 9.81
N TYR A 95 -4.34 -7.98 9.75
CA TYR A 95 -5.67 -7.61 9.29
C TYR A 95 -5.66 -6.24 8.62
N GLY A 96 -6.69 -5.96 7.82
CA GLY A 96 -6.87 -4.70 7.10
C GLY A 96 -7.92 -4.81 6.00
N ASP A 97 -8.19 -3.71 5.32
CA ASP A 97 -9.14 -3.61 4.20
C ASP A 97 -8.43 -3.41 2.84
N CYS A 98 -9.13 -2.87 1.85
CA CYS A 98 -8.63 -2.86 0.48
C CYS A 98 -7.35 -2.03 0.31
N GLU A 99 -7.24 -0.88 0.96
CA GLU A 99 -6.08 -0.01 0.95
C GLU A 99 -4.88 -0.64 1.64
N ASP A 100 -5.11 -1.36 2.73
CA ASP A 100 -4.05 -2.03 3.48
C ASP A 100 -3.40 -3.14 2.67
N TYR A 101 -4.23 -3.96 2.02
CA TYR A 101 -3.74 -5.00 1.11
C TYR A 101 -2.97 -4.39 -0.06
N ALA A 102 -3.52 -3.35 -0.68
CA ALA A 102 -2.85 -2.67 -1.78
C ALA A 102 -1.51 -2.05 -1.33
N ALA A 103 -1.45 -1.46 -0.14
CA ALA A 103 -0.24 -0.89 0.42
C ALA A 103 0.83 -1.95 0.69
N ALA A 104 0.46 -3.06 1.36
CA ALA A 104 1.37 -4.17 1.63
C ALA A 104 1.94 -4.77 0.34
N VAL A 105 1.10 -5.05 -0.66
CA VAL A 105 1.57 -5.60 -1.94
C VAL A 105 2.48 -4.61 -2.68
N VAL A 106 2.11 -3.33 -2.75
CA VAL A 106 2.92 -2.31 -3.44
C VAL A 106 4.29 -2.14 -2.78
N GLU A 107 4.33 -2.04 -1.46
CA GLU A 107 5.58 -1.82 -0.71
C GLU A 107 6.50 -3.04 -0.78
N LEU A 108 5.98 -4.27 -0.61
CA LEU A 108 6.76 -5.51 -0.78
C LEU A 108 7.29 -5.67 -2.22
N CYS A 109 6.46 -5.42 -3.23
CA CYS A 109 6.87 -5.47 -4.63
C CYS A 109 7.98 -4.46 -4.92
N ARG A 110 7.83 -3.21 -4.46
CA ARG A 110 8.84 -2.17 -4.65
C ARG A 110 10.15 -2.49 -3.97
N GLU A 111 10.11 -3.01 -2.74
CA GLU A 111 11.33 -3.44 -2.03
C GLU A 111 12.05 -4.59 -2.76
N LYS A 112 11.29 -5.48 -3.41
CA LYS A 112 11.84 -6.54 -4.26
C LYS A 112 12.30 -6.06 -5.65
N GLY A 113 12.02 -4.81 -6.01
CA GLY A 113 12.34 -4.23 -7.32
C GLY A 113 11.33 -4.57 -8.44
N PHE A 114 10.14 -5.05 -8.10
CA PHE A 114 9.04 -5.20 -9.06
C PHE A 114 8.33 -3.85 -9.27
N ASP A 115 7.92 -3.58 -10.50
CA ASP A 115 7.05 -2.43 -10.78
C ASP A 115 5.70 -2.63 -10.10
N ALA A 116 5.33 -1.66 -9.25
CA ALA A 116 4.07 -1.65 -8.53
C ALA A 116 3.63 -0.22 -8.20
N ARG A 117 2.34 0.02 -8.32
CA ARG A 117 1.63 1.27 -8.02
C ARG A 117 0.32 0.98 -7.32
N PHE A 118 -0.06 1.96 -6.52
CA PHE A 118 -1.28 1.97 -5.75
C PHE A 118 -2.35 2.70 -6.56
N LEU A 119 -3.46 2.03 -6.88
CA LEU A 119 -4.55 2.60 -7.63
C LEU A 119 -5.81 2.64 -6.76
N VAL A 120 -6.50 3.78 -6.78
CA VAL A 120 -7.82 3.91 -6.15
C VAL A 120 -8.85 4.11 -7.24
N PHE A 121 -9.93 3.36 -7.11
CA PHE A 121 -11.11 3.48 -7.93
C PHE A 121 -12.27 3.93 -7.05
N PHE A 122 -13.18 4.71 -7.62
CA PHE A 122 -14.36 5.20 -6.94
C PHE A 122 -15.58 4.98 -7.81
N ASP A 123 -16.62 4.45 -7.19
CA ASP A 123 -17.96 4.43 -7.74
C ASP A 123 -18.80 5.55 -7.11
N ALA A 124 -19.15 6.53 -7.94
CA ALA A 124 -19.94 7.67 -7.51
C ALA A 124 -21.40 7.32 -7.20
N GLU A 125 -21.95 6.25 -7.77
CA GLU A 125 -23.34 5.85 -7.55
C GLU A 125 -23.53 5.28 -6.14
N HIS A 126 -22.58 4.46 -5.67
CA HIS A 126 -22.64 3.79 -4.37
C HIS A 126 -21.73 4.44 -3.30
N GLN A 127 -21.02 5.52 -3.65
CA GLN A 127 -20.03 6.19 -2.81
C GLN A 127 -18.98 5.24 -2.23
N ALA A 128 -18.55 4.27 -3.02
CA ALA A 128 -17.61 3.22 -2.60
C ALA A 128 -16.24 3.42 -3.25
N GLY A 129 -15.20 3.48 -2.42
CA GLY A 129 -13.80 3.40 -2.85
C GLY A 129 -13.32 1.95 -2.91
N HIS A 130 -12.39 1.67 -3.82
CA HIS A 130 -11.68 0.39 -3.85
C HIS A 130 -10.23 0.57 -4.28
N ALA A 131 -9.31 0.16 -3.41
CA ALA A 131 -7.88 0.24 -3.66
C ALA A 131 -7.32 -1.11 -4.15
N VAL A 132 -6.41 -1.03 -5.12
CA VAL A 132 -5.72 -2.20 -5.67
C VAL A 132 -4.24 -1.90 -5.90
N ALA A 133 -3.42 -2.94 -5.87
CA ALA A 133 -2.06 -2.90 -6.34
C ALA A 133 -2.02 -3.28 -7.82
N ALA A 134 -1.23 -2.58 -8.63
CA ALA A 134 -1.06 -2.92 -10.04
C ALA A 134 0.36 -2.59 -10.52
N GLY A 135 0.75 -3.11 -11.67
CA GLY A 135 2.06 -2.80 -12.26
C GLY A 135 2.29 -3.58 -13.54
N GLU A 136 3.52 -3.57 -14.01
CA GLU A 136 4.00 -4.37 -15.12
C GLU A 136 4.99 -5.44 -14.65
N TRP A 137 4.88 -6.64 -15.22
CA TRP A 137 5.82 -7.73 -14.94
C TRP A 137 5.96 -8.60 -16.18
N ARG A 138 7.20 -8.73 -16.67
CA ARG A 138 7.54 -9.50 -17.89
C ARG A 138 6.71 -9.07 -19.11
N GLY A 139 6.54 -7.76 -19.31
CA GLY A 139 5.81 -7.19 -20.45
C GLY A 139 4.29 -7.38 -20.40
N ARG A 140 3.72 -7.73 -19.25
CA ARG A 140 2.28 -7.83 -19.03
C ARG A 140 1.87 -6.97 -17.85
N MET A 141 0.70 -6.37 -17.94
CA MET A 141 0.10 -5.71 -16.79
C MET A 141 -0.43 -6.74 -15.79
N TRP A 142 -0.44 -6.37 -14.53
CA TRP A 142 -1.04 -7.17 -13.47
C TRP A 142 -1.83 -6.28 -12.50
N VAL A 143 -2.79 -6.88 -11.81
CA VAL A 143 -3.54 -6.29 -10.71
C VAL A 143 -3.64 -7.29 -9.57
N SER A 144 -3.56 -6.80 -8.35
CA SER A 144 -3.87 -7.52 -7.13
C SER A 144 -4.91 -6.77 -6.32
N SER A 145 -5.95 -7.48 -5.89
CA SER A 145 -7.05 -6.97 -5.07
C SER A 145 -7.32 -7.93 -3.94
N ASN A 146 -7.25 -7.46 -2.68
CA ASN A 146 -7.47 -8.27 -1.48
C ASN A 146 -6.71 -9.62 -1.49
N GLY A 147 -5.48 -9.62 -2.00
CA GLY A 147 -4.61 -10.81 -2.10
C GLY A 147 -4.85 -11.71 -3.32
N ALA A 148 -5.95 -11.50 -4.07
CA ALA A 148 -6.14 -12.13 -5.37
C ALA A 148 -5.25 -11.47 -6.43
N PHE A 149 -4.79 -12.23 -7.42
CA PHE A 149 -3.90 -11.74 -8.48
C PHE A 149 -4.43 -12.09 -9.87
N ALA A 150 -4.37 -11.15 -10.80
CA ALA A 150 -4.67 -11.37 -12.20
C ALA A 150 -3.61 -10.72 -13.12
N GLN A 151 -3.22 -11.43 -14.18
CA GLN A 151 -2.57 -10.80 -15.33
C GLN A 151 -3.65 -10.24 -16.25
N VAL A 152 -3.42 -9.01 -16.72
CA VAL A 152 -4.35 -8.27 -17.56
C VAL A 152 -3.60 -7.68 -18.75
N ARG A 153 -4.34 -7.35 -19.80
CA ARG A 153 -3.79 -6.84 -21.06
C ARG A 153 -3.82 -5.32 -21.15
N SER A 154 -4.61 -4.67 -20.29
CA SER A 154 -4.79 -3.23 -20.33
C SER A 154 -5.30 -2.68 -19.00
N PHE A 155 -5.22 -1.37 -18.85
CA PHE A 155 -5.84 -0.65 -17.74
C PHE A 155 -7.37 -0.83 -17.70
N GLU A 156 -8.03 -0.93 -18.85
CA GLU A 156 -9.47 -1.20 -18.93
C GLU A 156 -9.84 -2.57 -18.33
N GLU A 157 -8.98 -3.58 -18.46
CA GLU A 157 -9.20 -4.87 -17.79
C GLU A 157 -9.02 -4.76 -16.26
N ILE A 158 -8.12 -3.91 -15.76
CA ILE A 158 -8.04 -3.59 -14.32
C ILE A 158 -9.38 -3.02 -13.84
N ARG A 159 -9.91 -2.01 -14.55
CA ARG A 159 -11.21 -1.40 -14.22
C ARG A 159 -12.33 -2.43 -14.17
N ARG A 160 -12.33 -3.41 -15.08
CA ARG A 160 -13.33 -4.50 -15.09
C ARG A 160 -13.19 -5.45 -13.90
N VAL A 161 -11.96 -5.74 -13.47
CA VAL A 161 -11.74 -6.53 -12.24
C VAL A 161 -12.34 -5.81 -11.05
N VAL A 162 -12.03 -4.53 -10.88
CA VAL A 162 -12.55 -3.69 -9.79
C VAL A 162 -14.07 -3.55 -9.84
N ALA A 163 -14.62 -3.26 -11.01
CA ALA A 163 -16.07 -3.11 -11.17
C ALA A 163 -16.83 -4.39 -10.81
N ARG A 164 -16.28 -5.56 -11.16
CA ARG A 164 -16.87 -6.85 -10.76
C ARG A 164 -16.84 -7.06 -9.25
N GLU A 165 -15.78 -6.64 -8.58
CA GLU A 165 -15.65 -6.74 -7.11
C GLU A 165 -16.62 -5.78 -6.40
N LEU A 166 -16.80 -4.58 -6.95
CA LEU A 166 -17.78 -3.60 -6.47
C LEU A 166 -19.23 -3.92 -6.89
N GLY A 167 -19.46 -4.94 -7.72
CA GLY A 167 -20.80 -5.31 -8.20
C GLY A 167 -21.42 -4.31 -9.17
N VAL A 168 -20.60 -3.51 -9.87
CA VAL A 168 -21.04 -2.38 -10.71
C VAL A 168 -20.57 -2.53 -12.15
N ARG A 169 -21.05 -1.65 -13.04
CA ARG A 169 -20.60 -1.61 -14.44
C ARG A 169 -19.21 -0.98 -14.53
N PRO A 170 -18.31 -1.45 -15.41
CA PRO A 170 -16.99 -0.84 -15.59
C PRO A 170 -17.04 0.66 -15.86
N SER A 171 -18.04 1.14 -16.61
CA SER A 171 -18.20 2.57 -16.92
C SER A 171 -18.56 3.45 -15.72
N ALA A 172 -19.05 2.87 -14.61
CA ALA A 172 -19.38 3.60 -13.39
C ALA A 172 -18.14 3.83 -12.50
N VAL A 173 -17.05 3.10 -12.76
CA VAL A 173 -15.84 3.13 -11.94
C VAL A 173 -14.83 4.11 -12.51
N VAL A 174 -14.52 5.15 -11.74
CA VAL A 174 -13.53 6.16 -12.12
C VAL A 174 -12.25 5.94 -11.31
N GLN A 175 -11.10 5.99 -11.99
CA GLN A 175 -9.82 5.97 -11.29
C GLN A 175 -9.57 7.36 -10.70
N ILE A 176 -9.26 7.41 -9.40
CA ILE A 176 -8.78 8.62 -8.76
C ILE A 176 -7.34 8.90 -9.23
N PRO A 177 -7.01 10.12 -9.68
CA PRO A 177 -5.64 10.45 -10.11
C PRO A 177 -4.61 10.16 -9.01
N GLU A 178 -3.46 9.59 -9.38
CA GLU A 178 -2.41 9.22 -8.40
C GLU A 178 -1.92 10.41 -7.57
N SER A 179 -1.95 11.63 -8.13
CA SER A 179 -1.63 12.86 -7.40
C SER A 179 -2.62 13.15 -6.28
N ALA A 180 -3.91 12.92 -6.52
CA ALA A 180 -4.95 13.08 -5.51
C ALA A 180 -4.82 12.01 -4.42
N VAL A 181 -4.58 10.75 -4.81
CA VAL A 181 -4.31 9.65 -3.86
C VAL A 181 -3.11 9.97 -2.97
N ARG A 182 -2.02 10.47 -3.56
CA ARG A 182 -0.83 10.89 -2.77
C ARG A 182 -1.16 12.02 -1.80
N ALA A 183 -1.95 13.00 -2.21
CA ALA A 183 -2.36 14.10 -1.34
C ALA A 183 -3.21 13.62 -0.15
N MET A 184 -4.14 12.69 -0.38
CA MET A 184 -4.98 12.08 0.67
C MET A 184 -4.11 11.38 1.73
N ARG A 185 -3.17 10.53 1.28
CA ARG A 185 -2.24 9.82 2.19
C ARG A 185 -1.34 10.73 3.02
N VAL A 186 -1.00 11.91 2.51
CA VAL A 186 -0.17 12.87 3.24
C VAL A 186 -1.00 13.60 4.29
N ALA A 187 -2.25 13.97 3.96
CA ALA A 187 -3.13 14.69 4.86
C ALA A 187 -3.45 13.89 6.13
N GLU A 188 -3.62 12.57 6.03
CA GLU A 188 -3.87 11.68 7.17
C GLU A 188 -2.67 11.58 8.12
N LYS A 189 -1.44 11.46 7.59
CA LYS A 189 -0.21 11.39 8.42
C LYS A 189 0.09 12.65 9.24
N THR A 190 -0.58 13.75 8.93
CA THR A 190 -0.41 15.04 9.62
C THR A 190 -1.47 15.35 10.68
N ARG A 191 -2.42 14.43 10.90
CA ARG A 191 -3.39 14.50 12.00
C ARG A 191 -2.85 13.79 13.24
#